data_AF-A0A4V0YQL8-F1
#
_entry.id   AF-A0A4V0YQL8-F1
#
_cell.length_a   1.000
_cell.length_b   1.000
_cell.length_c   1.000
_cell.angle_alpha   90.00
_cell.angle_beta   90.00
_cell.angle_gamma   90.00
#
_symmetry.space_group_name_H-M   'P 1'
#
loop_
_entity.id
_entity.type
_entity.pdbx_description
1 polymer ?
#
loop_
_entity_poly.entity_id
_entity_poly.type
_entity_poly.pdbx_seq_one_letter_code
_entity_poly.pdbx_strand_id
1 'polypeptide(L)'
;MSEKRAKEITILLRNQGKTVKLELFPATAWGGPAGCYRLRLDGCWHSPGGSKHEFFAPGGIAGLVVALASGAPVQPEECPRLRWGDRVRVPNGTGAYDKTFVSGLPILGLDGRWWVTVTGRDLPVAVDTLLRATGGDQ
;
A
#
# COMPACT_ATOMS: atom_id res chain seq x y z
N MET A 1 11.32 -32.92 3.52
CA MET A 1 10.39 -33.21 4.63
C MET A 1 9.09 -32.46 4.38
N SER A 2 7.95 -33.15 4.31
CA SER A 2 6.65 -32.48 4.18
C SER A 2 6.35 -31.72 5.47
N GLU A 3 6.00 -30.44 5.35
CA GLU A 3 5.50 -29.67 6.49
C GLU A 3 4.20 -30.33 6.98
N LYS A 4 4.08 -30.57 8.29
CA LYS A 4 2.95 -31.28 8.90
C LYS A 4 1.86 -30.32 9.38
N ARG A 5 2.19 -29.05 9.60
CA ARG A 5 1.21 -28.04 10.01
C ARG A 5 0.19 -27.78 8.91
N ALA A 6 -1.06 -27.57 9.30
CA ALA A 6 -2.12 -27.22 8.38
C ALA A 6 -1.84 -25.83 7.78
N LYS A 7 -1.85 -25.76 6.45
CA LYS A 7 -1.98 -24.48 5.74
C LYS A 7 -3.44 -24.07 5.71
N GLU A 8 -3.67 -22.77 5.77
CA GLU A 8 -5.02 -22.22 5.78
C GLU A 8 -5.43 -21.76 4.38
N ILE A 9 -4.50 -21.12 3.65
CA ILE A 9 -4.77 -20.54 2.34
C ILE A 9 -3.69 -20.98 1.35
N THR A 10 -4.08 -21.22 0.10
CA THR A 10 -3.16 -21.40 -1.03
C THR A 10 -3.56 -20.43 -2.14
N ILE A 11 -2.59 -19.67 -2.65
CA ILE A 11 -2.74 -18.76 -3.78
C ILE A 11 -1.86 -19.30 -4.92
N LEU A 12 -2.45 -19.49 -6.09
CA LEU A 12 -1.72 -19.80 -7.32
C LEU A 12 -1.69 -18.54 -8.19
N LEU A 13 -0.52 -17.93 -8.32
CA LEU A 13 -0.32 -16.77 -9.17
C LEU A 13 0.31 -17.23 -10.48
N ARG A 14 -0.36 -17.00 -11.61
CA ARG A 14 0.19 -17.26 -12.94
C ARG A 14 0.53 -15.94 -13.62
N ASN A 15 1.78 -15.78 -14.03
CA ASN A 15 2.29 -14.58 -14.69
C ASN A 15 3.18 -14.99 -15.88
N GLN A 16 2.82 -14.54 -17.10
CA GLN A 16 3.57 -14.80 -18.34
C GLN A 16 4.01 -16.27 -18.51
N GLY A 17 3.11 -17.21 -18.22
CA GLY A 17 3.38 -18.66 -18.35
C GLY A 17 4.11 -19.31 -17.18
N LYS A 18 4.61 -18.53 -16.21
CA LYS A 18 5.14 -19.05 -14.94
C LYS A 18 4.04 -19.11 -13.90
N THR A 19 4.05 -20.13 -13.05
CA THR A 19 3.14 -20.24 -11.91
C THR A 19 3.96 -20.24 -10.63
N VAL A 20 3.62 -19.35 -9.71
CA VAL A 20 4.15 -19.28 -8.35
C VAL A 20 3.05 -19.76 -7.39
N LYS A 21 3.38 -20.72 -6.55
CA LYS A 21 2.51 -21.24 -5.51
C LYS A 21 2.86 -20.61 -4.17
N LEU A 22 1.95 -19.82 -3.63
CA LEU A 22 2.06 -19.20 -2.32
C LEU A 22 1.15 -19.95 -1.32
N GLU A 23 1.76 -20.50 -0.26
CA GLU A 23 1.05 -21.22 0.81
C GLU A 23 1.14 -20.41 2.11
N LEU A 24 -0.01 -20.12 2.72
CA LEU A 24 -0.14 -19.34 3.94
C LEU A 24 -0.46 -20.28 5.10
N PHE A 25 0.34 -20.18 6.15
CA PHE A 25 0.14 -20.92 7.38
C PHE A 25 -0.06 -19.91 8.52
N PRO A 26 -1.03 -20.12 9.41
CA PRO A 26 -1.28 -19.19 10.50
C PRO A 26 -0.04 -19.09 11.39
N ALA A 27 0.41 -17.86 11.68
CA ALA A 27 1.64 -17.62 12.44
C ALA A 27 1.58 -18.21 13.86
N THR A 28 0.37 -18.34 14.42
CA THR A 28 0.11 -18.95 15.74
C THR A 28 0.65 -20.38 15.85
N ALA A 29 0.75 -21.13 14.75
CA ALA A 29 1.35 -22.47 14.74
C ALA A 29 2.87 -22.49 15.02
N TRP A 30 3.50 -21.32 15.11
CA TRP A 30 4.89 -21.10 15.53
C TRP A 30 5.00 -20.09 16.68
N GLY A 31 3.90 -19.80 17.39
CA GLY A 31 3.87 -18.80 18.46
C GLY A 31 3.93 -17.35 17.97
N GLY A 32 3.66 -17.11 16.68
CA GLY A 32 3.58 -15.77 16.11
C GLY A 32 2.23 -15.08 16.36
N PRO A 33 2.08 -13.81 15.93
CA PRO A 33 0.88 -13.01 16.17
C PRO A 33 -0.37 -13.57 15.47
N ALA A 34 -1.54 -13.44 16.10
CA ALA A 34 -2.82 -13.77 15.47
C ALA A 34 -3.10 -12.83 14.27
N GLY A 35 -3.72 -13.36 13.22
CA GLY A 35 -3.98 -12.62 11.98
C GLY A 35 -2.78 -12.46 11.05
N CYS A 36 -1.59 -12.92 11.45
CA CYS A 36 -0.40 -12.97 10.60
C CYS A 36 -0.17 -14.40 10.07
N TYR A 37 0.63 -14.49 9.01
CA TYR A 37 0.93 -15.77 8.36
C TYR A 37 2.42 -15.96 8.14
N ARG A 38 2.87 -17.20 8.20
CA ARG A 38 4.15 -17.64 7.67
C ARG A 38 3.94 -18.16 6.24
N LEU A 39 4.83 -17.79 5.33
CA LEU A 39 4.62 -18.00 3.89
C LEU A 39 5.60 -19.03 3.31
N ARG A 40 5.12 -19.90 2.41
CA ARG A 40 5.98 -20.68 1.49
C ARG A 40 5.74 -20.26 0.05
N LEU A 41 6.82 -20.05 -0.69
CA LEU A 41 6.84 -19.84 -2.13
C LEU A 41 7.43 -21.07 -2.80
N ASP A 42 6.65 -21.75 -3.65
CA ASP A 42 7.05 -22.96 -4.37
C ASP A 42 7.70 -24.02 -3.47
N GLY A 43 7.19 -24.14 -2.24
CA GLY A 43 7.68 -25.07 -1.24
C GLY A 43 8.88 -24.58 -0.42
N CYS A 44 9.41 -23.39 -0.65
CA CYS A 44 10.47 -22.79 0.16
C CYS A 44 9.90 -21.77 1.16
N TRP A 45 10.37 -21.78 2.41
CA TRP A 45 9.98 -20.75 3.38
C TRP A 45 10.47 -19.38 2.92
N HIS A 46 9.57 -18.41 2.87
CA HIS A 46 9.90 -17.04 2.53
C HIS A 46 10.25 -16.26 3.80
N SER A 47 11.54 -15.97 3.96
CA SER A 47 12.10 -15.23 5.11
C SER A 47 13.17 -14.23 4.63
N PRO A 48 12.78 -13.14 3.93
CA PRO A 48 13.72 -12.16 3.39
C PRO A 48 14.58 -11.46 4.46
N GLY A 49 14.09 -11.34 5.69
CA GLY A 49 14.84 -10.77 6.82
C GLY A 49 15.80 -11.76 7.49
N GLY A 50 15.95 -12.99 6.98
CA GLY A 50 16.90 -13.99 7.50
C GLY A 50 16.50 -14.61 8.86
N SER A 51 15.34 -14.24 9.40
CA SER A 51 14.83 -14.79 10.64
C SER A 51 14.33 -16.23 10.45
N LYS A 52 14.56 -17.09 11.44
CA LYS A 52 14.11 -18.50 11.42
C LYS A 52 12.63 -18.63 11.07
N HIS A 53 11.81 -17.75 11.65
CA HIS A 53 10.40 -17.58 11.33
C HIS A 53 10.16 -16.10 11.02
N GLU A 54 9.51 -15.82 9.88
CA GLU A 54 9.10 -14.48 9.50
C GLU A 54 7.60 -14.50 9.22
N PHE A 55 6.88 -13.51 9.75
CA PHE A 55 5.42 -13.47 9.74
C PHE A 55 4.92 -12.20 9.05
N PHE A 56 3.92 -12.37 8.20
CA PHE A 56 3.37 -11.33 7.35
C PHE A 56 1.93 -11.05 7.77
N ALA A 57 1.64 -9.77 8.04
CA ALA A 57 0.27 -9.29 8.12
C ALA A 57 -0.38 -9.25 6.72
N PRO A 58 -1.71 -9.15 6.61
CA PRO A 58 -2.41 -9.11 5.32
C PRO A 58 -1.86 -8.08 4.32
N GLY A 59 -1.47 -6.89 4.79
CA GLY A 59 -0.84 -5.87 3.94
C GLY A 59 0.50 -6.30 3.34
N GLY A 60 1.33 -7.01 4.11
CA GLY A 60 2.60 -7.56 3.62
C GLY A 60 2.39 -8.68 2.59
N ILE A 61 1.35 -9.49 2.76
CA ILE A 61 0.96 -10.53 1.78
C ILE A 61 0.51 -9.87 0.48
N ALA A 62 -0.33 -8.83 0.55
CA ALA A 62 -0.78 -8.09 -0.62
C ALA A 62 0.42 -7.50 -1.38
N GLY A 63 1.36 -6.86 -0.67
CA GLY A 63 2.60 -6.34 -1.27
C GLY A 63 3.44 -7.43 -1.95
N LEU A 64 3.58 -8.61 -1.33
CA LEU A 64 4.29 -9.74 -1.94
C LEU A 64 3.59 -10.26 -3.19
N VAL A 65 2.27 -10.42 -3.17
CA VAL A 65 1.50 -10.90 -4.34
C VAL A 65 1.65 -9.94 -5.51
N VAL A 66 1.54 -8.63 -5.27
CA VAL A 66 1.76 -7.62 -6.31
C VAL A 66 3.20 -7.66 -6.81
N ALA A 67 4.19 -7.81 -5.94
CA ALA A 67 5.59 -7.90 -6.36
C ALA A 67 5.88 -9.13 -7.24
N LEU A 68 5.28 -10.28 -6.93
CA LEU A 68 5.36 -11.48 -7.77
C LEU A 68 4.64 -11.30 -9.11
N ALA A 69 3.56 -10.52 -9.14
CA ALA A 69 2.79 -10.24 -10.35
C ALA A 69 3.48 -9.20 -11.26
N SER A 70 4.13 -8.18 -10.69
CA SER A 70 4.82 -7.14 -11.45
C SER A 70 6.28 -7.48 -11.77
N GLY A 71 6.90 -8.41 -11.04
CA GLY A 71 8.33 -8.69 -11.11
C GLY A 71 9.20 -7.63 -10.42
N ALA A 72 8.60 -6.69 -9.69
CA ALA A 72 9.30 -5.61 -8.99
C ALA A 72 8.73 -5.42 -7.58
N PRO A 73 9.55 -5.09 -6.56
CA PRO A 73 9.05 -4.82 -5.22
C PRO A 73 8.08 -3.64 -5.24
N VAL A 74 6.96 -3.77 -4.52
CA VAL A 74 6.05 -2.65 -4.29
C VAL A 74 6.66 -1.74 -3.23
N GLN A 75 6.96 -0.51 -3.62
CA GLN A 75 7.29 0.52 -2.65
C GLN A 75 5.99 1.17 -2.19
N PRO A 76 5.72 1.22 -0.88
CA PRO A 76 4.57 1.98 -0.37
C PRO A 76 4.76 3.45 -0.75
N GLU A 77 3.70 4.07 -1.25
CA GLU A 77 3.73 5.49 -1.59
C GLU A 77 3.85 6.32 -0.30
N GLU A 78 4.82 7.23 -0.24
CA GLU A 78 5.02 8.08 0.95
C GLU A 78 3.81 9.00 1.13
N CYS A 79 3.22 9.00 2.33
CA CYS A 79 2.11 9.90 2.64
C CYS A 79 2.55 11.36 2.52
N PRO A 80 1.87 12.19 1.71
CA PRO A 80 2.19 13.59 1.55
C PRO A 80 2.10 14.32 2.89
N ARG A 81 3.09 15.16 3.16
CA ARG A 81 3.11 16.03 4.35
C ARG A 81 2.19 17.24 4.14
N LEU A 82 0.89 17.00 4.08
CA LEU A 82 -0.15 18.04 4.11
C LEU A 82 -0.85 18.02 5.46
N ARG A 83 -1.07 19.20 6.03
CA ARG A 83 -1.73 19.40 7.31
C ARG A 83 -2.99 20.21 7.13
N TRP A 84 -3.91 20.05 8.08
CA TRP A 84 -5.08 20.91 8.17
C TRP A 84 -4.66 22.38 8.15
N GLY A 85 -5.31 23.18 7.31
CA GLY A 85 -5.04 24.61 7.18
C GLY A 85 -3.88 24.98 6.25
N ASP A 86 -3.18 24.00 5.67
CA ASP A 86 -2.19 24.30 4.63
C ASP A 86 -2.85 24.99 3.44
N ARG A 87 -2.25 26.10 2.99
CA ARG A 87 -2.71 26.84 1.81
C ARG A 87 -2.34 26.08 0.54
N VAL A 88 -3.35 25.80 -0.27
CA VAL A 88 -3.20 25.09 -1.54
C VAL A 88 -3.97 25.80 -2.64
N ARG A 89 -3.58 25.54 -3.89
CA ARG A 89 -4.34 25.98 -5.07
C ARG A 89 -4.86 24.74 -5.78
N VAL A 90 -6.16 24.70 -6.06
CA VAL A 90 -6.86 23.56 -6.66
C VAL A 90 -7.29 23.89 -8.08
N PRO A 91 -7.11 23.01 -9.07
CA PRO A 91 -7.61 23.24 -10.43
C PRO A 91 -9.13 23.43 -10.42
N ASN A 92 -9.63 24.40 -11.17
CA ASN A 92 -11.07 24.71 -11.23
C ASN A 92 -11.75 24.29 -12.55
N GLY A 93 -11.04 23.54 -13.40
CA GLY A 93 -11.57 23.02 -14.66
C GLY A 93 -11.53 24.01 -15.83
N THR A 94 -11.19 25.28 -15.62
CA THR A 94 -11.06 26.29 -16.69
C THR A 94 -9.62 26.54 -17.11
N GLY A 95 -8.69 25.71 -16.65
CA GLY A 95 -7.25 25.94 -16.78
C GLY A 95 -6.67 26.89 -15.71
N ALA A 96 -7.51 27.37 -14.78
CA ALA A 96 -7.11 28.20 -13.65
C ALA A 96 -7.12 27.41 -12.33
N TYR A 97 -6.73 28.09 -11.25
CA TYR A 97 -6.67 27.51 -9.90
C TYR A 97 -7.32 28.43 -8.86
N ASP A 98 -8.10 27.83 -7.97
CA ASP A 98 -8.71 28.53 -6.83
C ASP A 98 -7.84 28.37 -5.58
N LYS A 99 -7.67 29.45 -4.81
CA LYS A 99 -6.95 29.40 -3.52
C LYS A 99 -7.88 28.84 -2.45
N THR A 100 -7.43 27.83 -1.72
CA THR A 100 -8.18 27.22 -0.61
C THR A 100 -7.23 26.64 0.45
N PHE A 101 -7.79 25.91 1.42
CA PHE A 101 -7.08 25.28 2.52
C PHE A 101 -7.38 23.79 2.55
N VAL A 102 -6.40 23.00 2.95
CA VAL A 102 -6.58 21.59 3.31
C VAL A 102 -7.52 21.48 4.51
N SER A 103 -8.54 20.63 4.43
CA SER A 103 -9.58 20.43 5.46
C SER A 103 -9.61 19.01 6.04
N GLY A 104 -8.63 18.17 5.72
CA GLY A 104 -8.52 16.80 6.20
C GLY A 104 -7.16 16.18 5.90
N LEU A 105 -6.91 14.98 6.44
CA LEU A 105 -5.67 14.24 6.20
C LEU A 105 -5.67 13.64 4.78
N PRO A 106 -4.48 13.51 4.13
CA PRO A 106 -4.37 12.74 2.90
C PRO A 106 -4.81 11.29 3.07
N ILE A 107 -5.52 10.77 2.08
CA ILE A 107 -6.03 9.40 2.01
C ILE A 107 -5.47 8.76 0.74
N LEU A 108 -4.87 7.57 0.87
CA LEU A 108 -4.44 6.80 -0.30
C LEU A 108 -5.65 6.12 -0.92
N GLY A 109 -5.96 6.49 -2.16
CA GLY A 109 -7.04 5.90 -2.93
C GLY A 109 -6.68 4.51 -3.45
N LEU A 110 -7.69 3.72 -3.81
CA LEU A 110 -7.51 2.41 -4.45
C LEU A 110 -6.85 2.52 -5.84
N ASP A 111 -6.87 3.70 -6.43
CA ASP A 111 -6.18 4.05 -7.66
C ASP A 111 -4.67 4.28 -7.46
N GLY A 112 -4.17 4.15 -6.23
CA GLY A 112 -2.77 4.39 -5.90
C GLY A 112 -2.39 5.86 -6.00
N ARG A 113 -3.34 6.77 -5.74
CA ARG A 113 -3.08 8.21 -5.67
C ARG A 113 -3.47 8.75 -4.30
N TRP A 114 -2.74 9.74 -3.83
CA TRP A 114 -3.13 10.48 -2.63
C TRP A 114 -4.22 11.50 -2.95
N TRP A 115 -5.27 11.48 -2.16
CA TRP A 115 -6.41 12.39 -2.22
C TRP A 115 -6.49 13.20 -0.93
N VAL A 116 -6.93 14.44 -1.00
CA VAL A 116 -7.13 15.28 0.18
C VAL A 116 -8.39 16.11 0.07
N THR A 117 -9.10 16.28 1.18
CA THR A 117 -10.24 17.19 1.25
C THR A 117 -9.75 18.62 1.39
N VAL A 118 -10.44 19.54 0.73
CA VAL A 118 -10.15 20.98 0.78
C VAL A 118 -11.43 21.75 1.04
N THR A 119 -11.33 22.94 1.63
CA THR A 119 -12.50 23.78 1.90
C THR A 119 -13.17 24.21 0.59
N GLY A 120 -14.51 24.13 0.54
CA GLY A 120 -15.31 24.59 -0.59
C GLY A 120 -15.33 23.64 -1.80
N ARG A 121 -14.93 22.38 -1.62
CA ARG A 121 -15.09 21.33 -2.63
C ARG A 121 -15.87 20.16 -2.06
N ASP A 122 -16.79 19.63 -2.84
CA ASP A 122 -17.62 18.48 -2.45
C ASP A 122 -16.84 17.16 -2.53
N LEU A 123 -15.86 17.08 -3.45
CA LEU A 123 -15.05 15.90 -3.67
C LEU A 123 -13.59 16.15 -3.27
N PRO A 124 -12.89 15.13 -2.73
CA PRO A 124 -11.45 15.18 -2.54
C PRO A 124 -10.73 15.50 -3.85
N VAL A 125 -9.60 16.20 -3.74
CA VAL A 125 -8.76 16.56 -4.87
C VAL A 125 -7.48 15.74 -4.82
N ALA A 126 -7.02 15.28 -5.98
CA ALA A 126 -5.78 14.52 -6.07
C ALA A 126 -4.59 15.41 -5.72
N VAL A 127 -3.74 14.96 -4.80
CA VAL A 127 -2.63 15.76 -4.23
C VAL A 127 -1.62 16.17 -5.28
N ASP A 128 -1.37 15.33 -6.28
CA ASP A 128 -0.48 15.58 -7.42
C ASP A 128 -0.96 16.72 -8.34
N THR A 129 -2.23 17.11 -8.26
CA THR A 129 -2.79 18.24 -9.02
C THR A 129 -2.76 19.56 -8.25
N LEU A 130 -2.40 19.54 -6.97
CA LEU A 130 -2.34 20.74 -6.13
C LEU A 130 -1.06 21.53 -6.39
N LEU A 131 -1.19 22.86 -6.45
CA LEU A 131 -0.02 23.72 -6.29
C LEU A 131 0.07 24.14 -4.83
N ARG A 132 1.18 23.78 -4.17
CA ARG A 132 1.49 24.33 -2.85
C ARG A 132 1.73 25.83 -3.00
N ALA A 133 1.18 26.62 -2.09
CA ALA A 133 1.59 28.00 -2.00
C ALA A 133 3.06 28.00 -1.55
N THR A 134 4.01 28.18 -2.48
CA THR A 134 5.37 28.57 -2.12
C THR A 134 5.27 29.85 -1.31
N GLY A 135 5.73 29.83 -0.06
CA GLY A 135 5.87 31.03 0.75
C GLY A 135 6.75 32.02 -0.01
N GLY A 136 6.14 33.09 -0.52
CA GLY A 136 6.78 34.02 -1.43
C GLY A 136 5.73 34.85 -2.16
N ASP A 137 5.06 35.72 -1.42
CA ASP A 137 5.04 37.15 -1.75
C ASP A 137 4.51 37.91 -0.52
N GLN A 138 5.09 39.10 -0.35
CA GLN A 138 5.17 39.95 0.84
C GLN A 138 3.86 40.24 1.57
#